data_AF-A0A850R791-F1
#
_entry.id   AF-A0A850R791-F1
#
_cell.length_a   1.000
_cell.length_b   1.000
_cell.length_c   1.000
_cell.angle_alpha   90.00
_cell.angle_beta   90.00
_cell.angle_gamma   90.00
#
_symmetry.space_group_name_H-M   'P 1'
#
loop_
_entity.id
_entity.type
_entity.pdbx_description
1 polymer ?
#
loop_
_entity_poly.entity_id
_entity_poly.type
_entity_poly.pdbx_seq_one_letter_code
_entity_poly.pdbx_strand_id
1 'polypeptide(L)' 'ILLALFNLGIQNIYLGPNPPEFVNEAIFEFLQQNFNLHLTGDAKTDLATMLNGQIETAAV' A
#
# COMPACT_ATOMS: atom_id res chain seq x y z
N ILE A 1 8.77 -10.29 6.41
CA ILE A 1 9.40 -9.00 6.06
C ILE A 1 8.42 -7.83 6.08
N LEU A 2 7.20 -7.96 5.54
CA LEU A 2 6.18 -6.89 5.52
C LEU A 2 5.95 -6.23 6.90
N LEU A 3 5.71 -7.03 7.95
CA LEU A 3 5.54 -6.50 9.31
C LEU A 3 6.76 -5.73 9.84
N ALA A 4 7.97 -6.12 9.42
CA ALA A 4 9.18 -5.40 9.78
C ALA A 4 9.22 -4.02 9.08
N LEU A 5 8.76 -3.91 7.83
CA LEU A 5 8.65 -2.63 7.13
C LEU A 5 7.64 -1.70 7.80
N PHE A 6 6.49 -2.23 8.25
CA PHE A 6 5.54 -1.48 9.08
C PHE A 6 6.17 -1.02 10.39
N ASN A 7 6.95 -1.87 11.05
CA ASN A 7 7.67 -1.50 12.28
C ASN A 7 8.75 -0.42 12.04
N LEU A 8 9.31 -0.34 10.83
CA LEU A 8 10.23 0.73 10.43
C LEU A 8 9.50 2.03 10.00
N GLY A 9 8.17 2.04 10.02
CA GLY A 9 7.35 3.20 9.66
C GLY A 9 7.16 3.42 8.16
N ILE A 10 7.45 2.42 7.32
CA ILE A 10 7.26 2.50 5.87
C ILE A 10 5.77 2.42 5.54
N GLN A 11 5.30 3.32 4.67
CA GLN A 11 3.92 3.45 4.22
C GLN A 11 3.83 3.42 2.69
N ASN A 12 2.61 3.36 2.14
CA ASN A 12 2.34 3.33 0.69
C ASN A 12 2.89 2.07 0.01
N ILE A 13 2.81 0.93 0.70
CA ILE A 13 3.28 -0.36 0.20
C ILE A 13 2.23 -0.94 -0.74
N TYR A 14 2.65 -1.42 -1.91
CA TYR A 14 1.82 -2.19 -2.83
C TYR A 14 2.16 -3.67 -2.68
N LEU A 15 1.14 -4.49 -2.37
CA LEU A 15 1.27 -5.91 -2.05
C LEU A 15 0.38 -6.73 -2.98
N GLY A 16 0.89 -7.77 -3.63
CA GLY A 16 0.02 -8.61 -4.44
C GLY A 16 0.72 -9.68 -5.27
N PRO A 17 -0.03 -10.36 -6.17
CA PRO A 17 -1.38 -9.99 -6.63
C PRO A 17 -2.51 -10.25 -5.63
N ASN A 18 -2.33 -11.21 -4.72
CA ASN A 18 -3.31 -11.53 -3.68
C ASN A 18 -2.80 -11.10 -2.30
N PRO A 19 -3.72 -10.73 -1.38
CA PRO A 19 -3.34 -10.52 0.02
C PRO A 19 -2.81 -11.84 0.64
N PRO A 20 -1.97 -11.77 1.69
CA PRO A 20 -1.52 -12.95 2.41
C PRO A 20 -2.69 -13.70 3.05
N GLU A 21 -2.65 -15.03 3.09
CA GLU A 21 -3.77 -15.86 3.59
C GLU A 21 -4.17 -15.59 5.05
N PHE A 22 -3.26 -15.04 5.85
CA PHE A 22 -3.53 -14.67 7.24
C PHE A 22 -4.18 -13.29 7.40
N VAL A 23 -4.30 -12.52 6.32
CA VAL A 23 -4.93 -11.19 6.32
C VAL A 23 -6.39 -11.37 5.88
N ASN A 24 -7.30 -11.21 6.83
CA ASN A 24 -8.73 -11.07 6.55
C ASN A 24 -9.09 -9.60 6.24
N GLU A 25 -10.35 -9.36 5.89
CA GLU A 25 -10.86 -8.03 5.53
C GLU A 25 -10.62 -6.98 6.63
N ALA A 26 -10.92 -7.30 7.90
CA ALA A 26 -10.71 -6.37 9.01
C ALA A 26 -9.23 -6.01 9.24
N ILE A 27 -8.32 -6.99 9.10
CA ILE A 27 -6.88 -6.74 9.18
C ILE A 27 -6.43 -5.91 7.99
N PHE A 28 -6.96 -6.18 6.79
CA PHE A 28 -6.61 -5.43 5.60
C PHE A 28 -7.03 -3.96 5.72
N GLU A 29 -8.26 -3.69 6.16
CA GLU A 29 -8.76 -2.33 6.43
C GLU A 29 -7.88 -1.61 7.46
N PHE A 30 -7.51 -2.28 8.55
CA PHE A 30 -6.60 -1.72 9.54
C PHE A 30 -5.25 -1.34 8.90
N LEU A 31 -4.66 -2.24 8.10
CA LEU A 31 -3.38 -1.96 7.43
C LEU A 31 -3.50 -0.84 6.39
N GLN A 32 -4.62 -0.76 5.69
CA GLN A 32 -4.91 0.31 4.74
C GLN A 32 -5.02 1.67 5.44
N GLN A 33 -5.75 1.74 6.56
CA GLN A 33 -5.94 2.97 7.32
C GLN A 33 -4.64 3.46 8.00
N ASN A 34 -3.82 2.54 8.51
CA ASN A 34 -2.64 2.91 9.30
C ASN A 34 -1.35 3.06 8.46
N PHE A 35 -1.24 2.35 7.33
CA PHE A 35 -0.01 2.31 6.53
C PHE A 35 -0.21 2.66 5.05
N ASN A 36 -1.43 3.03 4.66
CA ASN A 36 -1.83 3.21 3.27
C ASN A 36 -1.41 2.01 2.40
N LEU A 37 -1.76 0.80 2.84
CA LEU A 37 -1.49 -0.44 2.11
C LEU A 37 -2.39 -0.54 0.87
N HIS A 38 -1.81 -0.90 -0.26
CA HIS A 38 -2.51 -1.10 -1.54
C HIS A 38 -2.32 -2.53 -2.04
N LEU A 39 -3.29 -3.04 -2.80
CA LEU A 39 -3.10 -4.24 -3.61
C LEU A 39 -2.61 -3.85 -5.01
N THR A 40 -1.72 -4.66 -5.59
CA THR A 40 -1.34 -4.48 -7.00
C THR A 40 -2.49 -4.88 -7.92
N GLY A 41 -2.74 -4.09 -8.95
CA GLY A 41 -3.75 -4.33 -9.97
C GLY A 41 -3.15 -4.42 -11.37
N ASP A 42 -3.58 -3.52 -12.26
CA ASP A 42 -3.06 -3.41 -13.62
C ASP A 42 -1.67 -2.75 -13.61
N ALA A 43 -0.70 -3.42 -14.22
CA ALA A 43 0.71 -2.98 -14.20
C ALA A 43 0.90 -1.56 -14.78
N LYS A 44 0.14 -1.18 -15.82
CA LYS A 44 0.26 0.14 -16.44
C LYS A 44 -0.24 1.23 -15.49
N THR A 45 -1.38 0.98 -14.84
CA THR A 45 -2.00 1.90 -13.89
C THR A 45 -1.17 2.04 -12.61
N ASP A 46 -0.67 0.91 -12.09
CA ASP A 46 0.19 0.89 -10.90
C ASP A 46 1.50 1.64 -11.14
N LEU A 47 2.17 1.37 -12.29
CA LEU A 47 3.39 2.09 -12.66
C LEU A 47 3.16 3.59 -12.82
N ALA A 48 2.05 4.00 -13.44
CA ALA A 48 1.72 5.41 -13.57
C ALA A 48 1.50 6.07 -12.19
N THR A 49 0.82 5.37 -11.28
CA THR A 49 0.58 5.85 -9.91
C THR A 49 1.89 6.00 -9.12
N MET A 50 2.79 5.02 -9.22
CA MET A 50 4.07 5.02 -8.50
C MET A 50 5.06 6.06 -9.04
N LEU A 51 5.14 6.23 -10.37
CA LEU A 51 6.14 7.10 -11.01
C LEU A 51 5.74 8.57 -11.06
N ASN A 52 4.43 8.87 -11.13
CA ASN A 52 3.93 10.25 -11.17
C ASN A 52 3.74 10.86 -9.77
N GLY A 53 4.09 10.11 -8.72
CA GLY A 53 4.22 10.50 -7.32
C GLY A 53 3.49 11.77 -6.85
N GLN A 54 2.44 11.58 -6.05
CA GLN A 54 2.23 12.34 -4.80
C GLN A 54 2.13 13.89 -4.91
N ILE A 55 1.69 14.46 -6.03
CA ILE A 55 1.26 15.89 -6.09
C ILE A 55 -0.14 16.03 -5.47
N GLU A 56 -0.29 15.68 -4.20
CA GLU A 56 -1.49 16.03 -3.41
C GLU A 56 -1.14 16.50 -1.99
N THR A 57 0.12 16.36 -1.54
CA THR A 57 0.58 16.88 -0.24
C THR A 57 1.34 18.21 -0.31
N ALA A 58 1.37 18.89 -1.47
CA ALA A 58 2.05 20.18 -1.63
C ALA A 58 1.15 21.35 -2.10
N ALA A 59 -0.17 21.19 -2.04
CA ALA A 59 -1.13 22.27 -2.25
C ALA A 59 -1.79 22.63 -0.91
N VAL A 60 -1.02 23.29 -0.05
CA VAL A 60 -1.51 24.17 1.03
C VAL A 60 -1.14 25.59 0.66
#